data_AF-W6ZFX5-F1
#
_entry.id   AF-W6ZFX5-F1
#
_cell.length_a   1.000
_cell.length_b   1.000
_cell.length_c   1.000
_cell.angle_alpha   90.00
_cell.angle_beta   90.00
_cell.angle_gamma   90.00
#
_symmetry.space_group_name_H-M   'P 1'
#
loop_
_entity.id
_entity.type
_entity.pdbx_description
1 polymer ?
#
loop_
_entity_poly.entity_id
_entity_poly.type
_entity_poly.pdbx_seq_one_letter_code
_entity_poly.pdbx_strand_id
1 'polypeptide(L)'
;MAEDTPPFRFMDMPREIRGEVYSHLLLRDEPTLTFVEHSIDTAILRTNSQIHREAYDVMVKSNQFIRLNCVMYMPFLEGFAGHGMPTMACGPVVEQFKGHVLAVTVFIETDTHALDEECQEISIMMMGSGLERFCRSLAFLLRNTQECATSLDIEVGPICFENHVHYKNDMTGYFSETIQKVLESLESKKDEGLGFYRKGDFMQASMLWAEVSMEVASLRRGKSWDKIQRISGDSFIERIADLQFKMALNVAQATIKVRYMTYSMLGKSRSNPELQRDMAECGLKMSADAAAPGYWRDGYTWKYSDVLRAKLLYRRTMCVRMWGTIDEAEDAHMFLGKALELVPDDPVMLQEKENLMKWFLGE
;
A
#
# COMPACT_ATOMS: atom_id res chain seq x y z
N MET A 1 -25.47 2.86 -63.46
CA MET A 1 -24.46 3.85 -63.11
C MET A 1 -24.26 3.76 -61.61
N ALA A 2 -23.19 3.10 -61.16
CA ALA A 2 -22.83 3.14 -59.75
C ALA A 2 -22.29 4.54 -59.48
N GLU A 3 -22.86 5.25 -58.50
CA GLU A 3 -22.36 6.55 -58.08
C GLU A 3 -20.95 6.35 -57.50
N ASP A 4 -19.96 7.01 -58.12
CA ASP A 4 -18.57 7.08 -57.65
C ASP A 4 -18.54 7.80 -56.30
N THR A 5 -18.81 7.05 -55.23
CA THR A 5 -18.68 7.57 -53.87
C THR A 5 -17.20 7.54 -53.50
N PRO A 6 -16.59 8.66 -53.09
CA PRO A 6 -15.19 8.66 -52.74
C PRO A 6 -14.93 7.68 -51.58
N PRO A 7 -13.78 6.98 -51.57
CA PRO A 7 -13.47 6.01 -50.53
C PRO A 7 -13.34 6.69 -49.17
N PHE A 8 -13.91 6.05 -48.15
CA PHE A 8 -13.80 6.49 -46.77
C PHE A 8 -12.34 6.54 -46.31
N ARG A 9 -11.94 7.65 -45.69
CA ARG A 9 -10.60 7.85 -45.14
C ARG A 9 -10.68 7.88 -43.62
N PHE A 10 -10.09 6.86 -42.98
CA PHE A 10 -10.08 6.74 -41.52
C PHE A 10 -9.49 7.99 -40.81
N MET A 11 -8.51 8.65 -41.45
CA MET A 11 -7.86 9.86 -40.91
C MET A 11 -8.75 11.11 -40.94
N ASP A 12 -9.85 11.09 -41.68
CA ASP A 12 -10.79 12.22 -41.74
C ASP A 12 -11.76 12.23 -40.53
N MET A 13 -11.79 11.15 -39.74
CA MET A 13 -12.57 11.10 -38.49
C MET A 13 -11.92 11.93 -37.38
N PRO A 14 -12.70 12.51 -36.43
CA PRO A 14 -12.15 13.11 -35.21
C PRO A 14 -11.32 12.14 -34.38
N ARG A 15 -10.34 12.65 -33.63
CA ARG A 15 -9.41 11.82 -32.83
C ARG A 15 -10.16 10.98 -31.80
N GLU A 16 -11.22 11.52 -31.23
CA GLU A 16 -12.06 10.88 -30.22
C GLU A 16 -12.69 9.61 -30.79
N ILE A 17 -13.26 9.69 -32.00
CA ILE A 17 -13.87 8.54 -32.68
C ILE A 17 -12.81 7.50 -33.06
N ARG A 18 -11.63 7.93 -33.52
CA ARG A 18 -10.52 7.00 -33.76
C ARG A 18 -10.08 6.30 -32.48
N GLY A 19 -10.06 7.03 -31.36
CA GLY A 19 -9.81 6.50 -30.01
C GLY A 19 -10.75 5.37 -29.64
N GLU A 20 -12.05 5.53 -29.87
CA GLU A 20 -13.05 4.48 -29.64
C GLU A 20 -12.85 3.27 -30.57
N VAL A 21 -12.50 3.51 -31.84
CA VAL A 21 -12.17 2.40 -32.76
C VAL A 21 -10.93 1.64 -32.27
N TYR A 22 -9.88 2.34 -31.83
CA TYR A 22 -8.72 1.67 -31.23
C TYR A 22 -9.08 0.93 -29.96
N SER A 23 -9.92 1.51 -29.10
CA SER A 23 -10.43 0.89 -27.88
C SER A 23 -11.11 -0.44 -28.21
N HIS A 24 -12.03 -0.47 -29.17
CA HIS A 24 -12.69 -1.72 -29.58
C HIS A 24 -11.77 -2.73 -30.29
N LEU A 25 -10.76 -2.26 -31.01
CA LEU A 25 -9.80 -3.14 -31.70
C LEU A 25 -8.75 -3.73 -30.75
N LEU A 26 -8.36 -3.00 -29.71
CA LEU A 26 -7.20 -3.29 -28.85
C LEU A 26 -7.56 -3.66 -27.41
N LEU A 27 -8.75 -3.30 -26.94
CA LEU A 27 -9.29 -3.73 -25.66
C LEU A 27 -10.26 -4.88 -25.90
N ARG A 28 -10.09 -5.94 -25.14
CA ARG A 28 -11.04 -7.05 -25.10
C ARG A 28 -11.90 -6.93 -23.86
N ASP A 29 -13.18 -7.26 -24.01
CA ASP A 29 -13.98 -7.72 -22.89
C ASP A 29 -13.35 -9.02 -22.36
N GLU A 30 -13.22 -9.14 -21.04
CA GLU A 30 -12.32 -10.02 -20.28
C GLU A 30 -11.78 -11.29 -20.99
N PRO A 31 -10.45 -11.56 -20.97
CA PRO A 31 -9.90 -12.78 -21.52
C PRO A 31 -10.38 -14.01 -20.73
N THR A 32 -11.19 -14.85 -21.38
CA THR A 32 -11.44 -16.24 -20.95
C THR A 32 -10.27 -17.13 -21.35
N LEU A 33 -9.45 -17.50 -20.36
CA LEU A 33 -8.51 -18.62 -20.16
C LEU A 33 -7.95 -19.51 -21.30
N THR A 34 -8.00 -19.13 -22.57
CA THR A 34 -7.24 -19.80 -23.63
C THR A 34 -6.34 -18.78 -24.31
N PHE A 35 -5.13 -19.20 -24.72
CA PHE A 35 -4.30 -18.38 -25.61
C PHE A 35 -5.18 -17.88 -26.74
N VAL A 36 -5.48 -16.59 -26.74
CA VAL A 36 -6.45 -16.11 -27.69
C VAL A 36 -5.75 -15.85 -29.00
N GLU A 37 -5.99 -16.70 -29.98
CA GLU A 37 -5.70 -16.36 -31.37
C GLU A 37 -6.41 -15.06 -31.72
N HIS A 38 -5.62 -14.04 -32.05
CA HIS A 38 -6.15 -12.77 -32.52
C HIS A 38 -6.56 -12.98 -33.98
N SER A 39 -7.86 -12.93 -34.26
CA SER A 39 -8.34 -12.89 -35.66
C SER A 39 -8.01 -11.57 -36.36
N ILE A 40 -7.63 -10.55 -35.60
CA ILE A 40 -7.31 -9.21 -36.08
C ILE A 40 -5.80 -9.05 -36.17
N ASP A 41 -5.28 -8.94 -37.39
CA ASP A 41 -3.89 -8.59 -37.63
C ASP A 41 -3.66 -7.11 -37.28
N THR A 42 -3.05 -6.88 -36.11
CA THR A 42 -2.70 -5.53 -35.64
C THR A 42 -1.59 -4.88 -36.48
N ALA A 43 -0.96 -5.60 -37.42
CA ALA A 43 0.00 -5.02 -38.36
C ALA A 43 -0.60 -3.87 -39.18
N ILE A 44 -1.91 -3.86 -39.42
CA ILE A 44 -2.58 -2.75 -40.12
C ILE A 44 -2.39 -1.42 -39.39
N LEU A 45 -2.33 -1.43 -38.06
CA LEU A 45 -2.10 -0.23 -37.25
C LEU A 45 -0.69 0.32 -37.41
N ARG A 46 0.25 -0.49 -37.93
CA ARG A 46 1.65 -0.09 -38.18
C ARG A 46 1.86 0.53 -39.56
N THR A 47 0.85 0.49 -40.43
CA THR A 47 0.95 1.02 -41.82
C THR A 47 1.06 2.54 -41.88
N ASN A 48 0.59 3.25 -40.84
CA ASN A 48 0.67 4.69 -40.72
C ASN A 48 1.21 5.09 -39.34
N SER A 49 2.23 5.94 -39.31
CA SER A 49 2.92 6.29 -38.05
C SER A 49 2.05 7.06 -37.06
N GLN A 50 1.03 7.79 -37.52
CA GLN A 50 0.07 8.47 -36.64
C GLN A 50 -0.93 7.47 -36.08
N ILE A 51 -1.49 6.60 -36.93
CA ILE A 51 -2.39 5.51 -36.49
C ILE A 51 -1.70 4.63 -35.46
N HIS A 52 -0.46 4.22 -35.73
CA HIS A 52 0.34 3.42 -34.81
C HIS A 52 0.50 4.10 -33.45
N ARG A 53 0.82 5.40 -33.44
CA ARG A 53 1.02 6.17 -32.21
C ARG A 53 -0.28 6.34 -31.42
N GLU A 54 -1.38 6.67 -32.07
CA GLU A 54 -2.68 6.84 -31.41
C GLU A 54 -3.19 5.50 -30.86
N ALA A 55 -3.09 4.43 -31.65
CA ALA A 55 -3.43 3.08 -31.22
C ALA A 55 -2.58 2.61 -30.03
N TYR A 56 -1.26 2.82 -30.10
CA TYR A 56 -0.34 2.45 -29.01
C TYR A 56 -0.68 3.20 -27.71
N ASP A 57 -0.99 4.50 -27.81
CA ASP A 57 -1.36 5.33 -26.66
C ASP A 57 -2.64 4.80 -25.98
N VAL A 58 -3.69 4.50 -26.76
CA VAL A 58 -4.92 3.89 -26.24
C VAL A 58 -4.64 2.52 -25.62
N MET A 59 -3.89 1.67 -26.32
CA MET A 59 -3.58 0.32 -25.89
C MET A 59 -2.86 0.31 -24.54
N VAL A 60 -1.85 1.16 -24.34
CA VAL A 60 -1.10 1.16 -23.09
C VAL A 60 -1.87 1.85 -21.96
N LYS A 61 -2.52 2.99 -22.23
CA LYS A 61 -3.27 3.73 -21.19
C LYS A 61 -4.45 2.93 -20.65
N SER A 62 -5.16 2.23 -21.52
CA SER A 62 -6.37 1.52 -21.13
C SER A 62 -6.09 0.13 -20.56
N ASN A 63 -5.11 -0.62 -21.09
CA ASN A 63 -4.81 -1.97 -20.58
C ASN A 63 -3.85 -1.98 -19.37
N GLN A 64 -3.08 -0.89 -19.17
CA GLN A 64 -2.11 -0.75 -18.08
C GLN A 64 -1.23 -2.00 -17.90
N PHE A 65 -0.51 -2.39 -18.95
CA PHE A 65 0.20 -3.66 -18.95
C PHE A 65 1.23 -3.78 -17.83
N ILE A 66 1.31 -4.97 -17.24
CA ILE A 66 2.28 -5.35 -16.23
C ILE A 66 3.16 -6.44 -16.80
N ARG A 67 4.47 -6.23 -16.74
CA ARG A 67 5.47 -7.25 -17.04
C ARG A 67 5.76 -8.02 -15.76
N LEU A 68 5.61 -9.34 -15.78
CA LEU A 68 6.06 -10.24 -14.72
C LEU A 68 7.31 -10.97 -15.20
N ASN A 69 8.36 -10.94 -14.41
CA ASN A 69 9.55 -11.77 -14.59
C ASN A 69 9.55 -12.79 -13.46
N CYS A 70 9.32 -14.04 -13.81
CA CYS A 70 9.21 -15.13 -12.87
C CYS A 70 10.46 -16.00 -12.94
N VAL A 71 11.22 -16.09 -11.86
CA VAL A 71 12.28 -17.08 -11.70
C VAL A 71 11.73 -18.16 -10.77
N MET A 72 11.17 -19.21 -11.36
CA MET A 72 10.43 -20.24 -10.62
C MET A 72 10.51 -21.61 -11.28
N TYR A 73 10.18 -22.62 -10.49
CA TYR A 73 10.04 -24.00 -10.91
C TYR A 73 8.75 -24.20 -11.73
N MET A 74 8.79 -25.02 -12.80
CA MET A 74 7.68 -25.20 -13.77
C MET A 74 6.27 -25.50 -13.18
N PRO A 75 6.12 -26.30 -12.10
CA PRO A 75 4.83 -26.54 -11.44
C PRO A 75 4.11 -25.27 -10.95
N PHE A 76 4.84 -24.18 -10.67
CA PHE A 76 4.20 -22.91 -10.30
C PHE A 76 3.45 -22.30 -11.48
N LEU A 77 4.00 -22.42 -12.71
CA LEU A 77 3.37 -21.89 -13.91
C LEU A 77 2.03 -22.60 -14.19
N GLU A 78 1.99 -23.92 -14.01
CA GLU A 78 0.76 -24.72 -14.11
C GLU A 78 -0.26 -24.31 -13.04
N GLY A 79 0.20 -24.02 -11.83
CA GLY A 79 -0.62 -23.46 -10.76
C GLY A 79 -1.29 -22.13 -11.14
N PHE A 80 -0.54 -21.21 -11.75
CA PHE A 80 -1.10 -19.93 -12.21
C PHE A 80 -2.14 -20.11 -13.33
N ALA A 81 -1.93 -21.05 -14.25
CA ALA A 81 -2.90 -21.39 -15.29
C ALA A 81 -4.22 -21.90 -14.69
N GLY A 82 -4.14 -22.75 -13.66
CA GLY A 82 -5.31 -23.26 -12.92
C GLY A 82 -6.12 -22.18 -12.21
N HIS A 83 -5.51 -21.03 -11.88
CA HIS A 83 -6.16 -19.92 -11.17
C HIS A 83 -6.66 -18.80 -12.08
N GLY A 84 -6.69 -18.99 -13.40
CA GLY A 84 -7.27 -17.98 -14.29
C GLY A 84 -6.45 -16.71 -14.41
N MET A 85 -5.12 -16.81 -14.34
CA MET A 85 -4.25 -15.67 -14.55
C MET A 85 -4.38 -15.17 -16.00
N PRO A 86 -4.78 -13.90 -16.23
CA PRO A 86 -4.93 -13.36 -17.58
C PRO A 86 -3.55 -13.05 -18.18
N THR A 87 -3.02 -14.00 -18.94
CA THR A 87 -1.76 -13.86 -19.66
C THR A 87 -2.02 -13.37 -21.09
N MET A 88 -1.44 -12.22 -21.44
CA MET A 88 -1.54 -11.64 -22.78
C MET A 88 -0.44 -12.17 -23.72
N ALA A 89 0.77 -12.33 -23.20
CA ALA A 89 1.92 -12.85 -23.92
C ALA A 89 2.94 -13.47 -22.96
N CYS A 90 3.77 -14.38 -23.46
CA CYS A 90 4.87 -14.98 -22.74
C CYS A 90 6.12 -15.12 -23.62
N GLY A 91 7.30 -15.16 -23.02
CA GLY A 91 8.58 -15.40 -23.69
C GLY A 91 9.31 -14.12 -24.15
N PRO A 92 10.32 -14.26 -25.03
CA PRO A 92 11.27 -13.17 -25.33
C PRO A 92 10.64 -11.89 -25.94
N VAL A 93 9.47 -12.01 -26.57
CA VAL A 93 8.74 -10.86 -27.12
C VAL A 93 8.30 -9.86 -26.03
N VAL A 94 8.06 -10.37 -24.81
CA VAL A 94 7.65 -9.56 -23.66
C VAL A 94 8.76 -8.60 -23.23
N GLU A 95 10.02 -9.01 -23.33
CA GLU A 95 11.18 -8.21 -22.91
C GLU A 95 11.42 -7.00 -23.80
N GLN A 96 11.03 -7.12 -25.08
CA GLN A 96 11.12 -6.06 -26.07
C GLN A 96 10.01 -5.01 -25.90
N PHE A 97 8.91 -5.35 -25.22
CA PHE A 97 7.76 -4.46 -25.05
C PHE A 97 7.98 -3.45 -23.92
N LYS A 98 8.18 -2.17 -24.30
CA LYS A 98 8.36 -1.05 -23.36
C LYS A 98 7.06 -0.41 -22.87
N GLY A 99 5.90 -0.84 -23.37
CA GLY A 99 4.59 -0.25 -23.04
C GLY A 99 3.97 -0.77 -21.75
N HIS A 100 4.75 -1.08 -20.72
CA HIS A 100 4.25 -1.57 -19.44
C HIS A 100 4.35 -0.48 -18.36
N VAL A 101 3.36 -0.41 -17.48
CA VAL A 101 3.32 0.56 -16.36
C VAL A 101 4.07 0.06 -15.14
N LEU A 102 4.21 -1.26 -15.01
CA LEU A 102 4.84 -1.94 -13.88
C LEU A 102 5.64 -3.14 -14.39
N ALA A 103 6.81 -3.37 -13.82
CA ALA A 103 7.55 -4.62 -13.92
C ALA A 103 7.66 -5.23 -12.53
N VAL A 104 7.29 -6.50 -12.39
CA VAL A 104 7.32 -7.23 -11.13
C VAL A 104 8.21 -8.45 -11.33
N THR A 105 9.24 -8.58 -10.50
CA THR A 105 10.11 -9.76 -10.51
C THR A 105 9.82 -10.61 -9.29
N VAL A 106 9.45 -11.86 -9.53
CA VAL A 106 9.14 -12.83 -8.47
C VAL A 106 10.23 -13.89 -8.44
N PHE A 107 10.91 -13.98 -7.31
CA PHE A 107 11.89 -15.01 -7.03
C PHE A 107 11.30 -15.95 -5.98
N ILE A 108 11.17 -17.23 -6.34
CA ILE A 108 10.74 -18.29 -5.42
C ILE A 108 11.89 -19.28 -5.32
N GLU A 109 12.53 -19.32 -4.15
CA GLU A 109 13.63 -20.23 -3.85
C GLU A 109 13.10 -21.36 -2.97
N THR A 110 13.27 -22.60 -3.44
CA THR A 110 12.86 -23.81 -2.72
C THR A 110 14.10 -24.47 -2.10
N ASP A 111 14.09 -24.76 -0.80
CA ASP A 111 15.21 -25.41 -0.08
C ASP A 111 15.46 -26.87 -0.50
N THR A 112 14.65 -27.41 -1.42
CA THR A 112 14.77 -28.80 -1.85
C THR A 112 15.98 -28.99 -2.77
N HIS A 113 17.12 -29.35 -2.17
CA HIS A 113 18.31 -29.92 -2.85
C HIS A 113 18.04 -31.20 -3.68
N ALA A 114 16.78 -31.65 -3.80
CA ALA A 114 16.41 -32.94 -4.34
C ALA A 114 15.95 -32.90 -5.82
N LEU A 115 15.85 -31.71 -6.42
CA LEU A 115 15.41 -31.57 -7.80
C LEU A 115 16.49 -30.81 -8.60
N ASP A 116 17.32 -31.55 -9.34
CA ASP A 116 18.29 -31.05 -10.34
C ASP A 116 17.59 -30.37 -11.55
N GLU A 117 16.31 -30.00 -11.43
CA GLU A 117 15.56 -29.38 -12.51
C GLU A 117 15.89 -27.87 -12.57
N GLU A 118 16.39 -27.44 -13.72
CA GLU A 118 16.81 -26.06 -13.97
C GLU A 118 15.63 -25.08 -13.78
N CYS A 119 15.80 -24.10 -12.89
CA CYS A 119 14.91 -22.95 -12.81
C CYS A 119 14.87 -22.22 -14.16
N GLN A 120 13.68 -21.97 -14.68
CA GLN A 120 13.50 -21.19 -15.91
C GLN A 120 13.04 -19.78 -15.56
N GLU A 121 13.68 -18.79 -16.19
CA GLU A 121 13.20 -17.42 -16.19
C GLU A 121 12.11 -17.27 -17.25
N ILE A 122 10.92 -16.85 -16.83
CA ILE A 122 9.77 -16.68 -17.71
C ILE A 122 9.28 -15.23 -17.60
N SER A 123 9.34 -14.54 -18.73
CA SER A 123 8.76 -13.21 -18.91
C SER A 123 7.30 -13.34 -19.37
N ILE A 124 6.37 -12.76 -18.61
CA ILE A 124 4.92 -12.77 -18.86
C ILE A 124 4.42 -11.33 -18.95
N MET A 125 3.53 -11.05 -19.90
CA MET A 125 2.80 -9.79 -19.97
C MET A 125 1.35 -10.03 -19.57
N MET A 126 0.84 -9.24 -18.63
CA MET A 126 -0.55 -9.29 -18.18
C MET A 126 -1.18 -7.90 -18.16
N MET A 127 -2.51 -7.82 -18.07
CA MET A 127 -3.21 -6.54 -17.90
C MET A 127 -3.16 -6.09 -16.43
N GLY A 128 -3.22 -4.77 -16.21
CA GLY A 128 -3.22 -4.19 -14.86
C GLY A 128 -4.38 -4.68 -13.99
N SER A 129 -5.55 -4.88 -14.60
CA SER A 129 -6.74 -5.46 -13.95
C SER A 129 -6.53 -6.90 -13.46
N GLY A 130 -5.54 -7.62 -14.01
CA GLY A 130 -5.20 -8.97 -13.59
C GLY A 130 -4.34 -9.03 -12.32
N LEU A 131 -3.73 -7.92 -11.88
CA LEU A 131 -2.73 -7.91 -10.81
C LEU A 131 -3.26 -8.50 -9.50
N GLU A 132 -4.48 -8.13 -9.12
CA GLU A 132 -5.12 -8.63 -7.91
C GLU A 132 -5.30 -10.15 -7.96
N ARG A 133 -5.74 -10.69 -9.10
CA ARG A 133 -5.88 -12.14 -9.31
C ARG A 133 -4.51 -12.82 -9.20
N PHE A 134 -3.47 -12.25 -9.81
CA PHE A 134 -2.09 -12.74 -9.69
C PHE A 134 -1.62 -12.78 -8.24
N CYS A 135 -1.77 -11.70 -7.48
CA CYS A 135 -1.35 -11.64 -6.07
C CYS A 135 -2.10 -12.67 -5.21
N ARG A 136 -3.39 -12.91 -5.46
CA ARG A 136 -4.16 -13.96 -4.77
C ARG A 136 -3.65 -15.35 -5.09
N SER A 137 -3.38 -15.63 -6.36
CA SER A 137 -2.83 -16.92 -6.80
C SER A 137 -1.44 -17.15 -6.20
N LEU A 138 -0.58 -16.13 -6.23
CA LEU A 138 0.75 -16.19 -5.61
C LEU A 138 0.63 -16.46 -4.11
N ALA A 139 -0.21 -15.73 -3.38
CA ALA A 139 -0.43 -15.95 -1.95
C ALA A 139 -0.99 -17.35 -1.65
N PHE A 140 -1.85 -17.89 -2.51
CA PHE A 140 -2.35 -19.25 -2.38
C PHE A 140 -1.23 -20.28 -2.58
N LEU A 141 -0.41 -20.13 -3.62
CA LEU A 141 0.72 -21.02 -3.89
C LEU A 141 1.71 -21.01 -2.72
N LEU A 142 2.11 -19.82 -2.26
CA LEU A 142 3.05 -19.65 -1.14
C LEU A 142 2.56 -20.25 0.18
N ARG A 143 1.24 -20.30 0.41
CA ARG A 143 0.66 -20.94 1.61
C ARG A 143 0.71 -22.46 1.56
N ASN A 144 0.65 -23.04 0.36
CA ASN A 144 0.60 -24.48 0.17
C ASN A 144 1.99 -25.09 -0.02
N THR A 145 3.00 -24.29 -0.35
CA THR A 145 4.40 -24.71 -0.39
C THR A 145 5.05 -24.47 0.97
N GLN A 146 5.30 -25.56 1.71
CA GLN A 146 6.15 -25.50 2.89
C GLN A 146 7.59 -25.19 2.44
N GLU A 147 8.27 -24.27 3.14
CA GLU A 147 9.71 -23.98 2.96
C GLU A 147 10.11 -23.33 1.63
N CYS A 148 9.45 -22.22 1.26
CA CYS A 148 9.93 -21.36 0.17
C CYS A 148 10.32 -19.99 0.69
N ALA A 149 11.53 -19.54 0.36
CA ALA A 149 11.86 -18.12 0.45
C ALA A 149 11.28 -17.42 -0.78
N THR A 150 10.61 -16.29 -0.59
CA THR A 150 10.05 -15.52 -1.71
C THR A 150 10.48 -14.07 -1.61
N SER A 151 11.00 -13.56 -2.72
CA SER A 151 11.31 -12.15 -2.89
C SER A 151 10.48 -11.59 -4.04
N LEU A 152 9.97 -10.37 -3.84
CA LEU A 152 9.19 -9.63 -4.81
C LEU A 152 9.87 -8.27 -5.01
N ASP A 153 10.40 -8.03 -6.20
CA ASP A 153 10.85 -6.69 -6.59
C ASP A 153 9.81 -6.06 -7.53
N ILE A 154 9.57 -4.77 -7.32
CA ILE A 154 8.60 -3.99 -8.08
C ILE A 154 9.34 -2.77 -8.64
N GLU A 155 9.35 -2.67 -9.96
CA GLU A 155 9.91 -1.57 -10.72
C GLU A 155 8.79 -0.84 -11.48
N VAL A 156 8.84 0.50 -11.47
CA VAL A 156 7.93 1.31 -12.26
C VAL A 156 8.37 1.21 -13.73
N GLY A 157 7.45 0.91 -14.64
CA GLY A 157 7.78 0.71 -16.05
C GLY A 157 8.24 1.99 -16.77
N PRO A 158 8.98 1.86 -17.89
CA PRO A 158 9.62 2.98 -18.58
C PRO A 158 8.62 4.00 -19.15
N ILE A 159 7.38 3.58 -19.44
CA ILE A 159 6.33 4.50 -19.93
C ILE A 159 6.00 5.61 -18.91
N CYS A 160 6.27 5.37 -17.62
CA CYS A 160 6.08 6.35 -16.58
C CYS A 160 7.19 7.43 -16.55
N PHE A 161 8.32 7.20 -17.22
CA PHE A 161 9.52 8.04 -17.21
C PHE A 161 9.83 8.69 -18.55
N GLU A 162 9.47 8.07 -19.67
CA GLU A 162 9.75 8.65 -20.97
C GLU A 162 8.92 9.93 -21.18
N ASN A 163 9.63 11.02 -21.48
CA ASN A 163 9.05 12.28 -21.95
C ASN A 163 8.58 12.12 -23.39
N HIS A 164 7.58 11.27 -23.62
CA HIS A 164 6.94 11.17 -24.92
C HIS A 164 6.19 12.48 -25.24
N VAL A 165 6.79 13.22 -26.18
CA VAL A 165 6.28 14.24 -27.12
C VAL A 165 4.95 14.90 -26.76
N HIS A 166 5.04 16.18 -26.39
CA HIS A 166 4.14 17.36 -26.57
C HIS A 166 2.60 17.29 -26.46
N TYR A 167 1.97 16.14 -26.38
CA TYR A 167 0.53 15.98 -26.16
C TYR A 167 0.28 15.06 -24.96
N LYS A 168 0.88 15.38 -23.81
CA LYS A 168 0.46 14.84 -22.52
C LYS A 168 -0.75 15.65 -22.06
N ASN A 169 -1.92 15.03 -22.09
CA ASN A 169 -2.85 15.23 -21.00
C ASN A 169 -2.06 14.91 -19.74
N ASP A 170 -1.88 15.92 -18.90
CA ASP A 170 -1.04 15.86 -17.73
C ASP A 170 -1.48 14.69 -16.83
N MET A 171 -0.60 13.70 -16.63
CA MET A 171 -0.88 12.54 -15.79
C MET A 171 -1.09 12.94 -14.32
N THR A 172 -0.86 14.22 -13.96
CA THR A 172 -1.24 14.78 -12.65
C THR A 172 -2.69 14.47 -12.28
N GLY A 173 -3.62 14.47 -13.23
CA GLY A 173 -5.01 14.10 -12.98
C GLY A 173 -5.16 12.67 -12.44
N TYR A 174 -4.49 11.71 -13.08
CA TYR A 174 -4.50 10.31 -12.66
C TYR A 174 -3.81 10.08 -11.31
N PHE A 175 -2.65 10.72 -11.10
CA PHE A 175 -1.95 10.63 -9.82
C PHE A 175 -2.78 11.25 -8.70
N SER A 176 -3.42 12.41 -8.95
CA SER A 176 -4.31 13.06 -7.99
C SER A 176 -5.48 12.16 -7.60
N GLU A 177 -6.12 11.50 -8.57
CA GLU A 177 -7.23 10.57 -8.30
C GLU A 177 -6.76 9.34 -7.51
N THR A 178 -5.61 8.78 -7.88
CA THR A 178 -5.04 7.60 -7.18
C THR A 178 -4.68 7.95 -5.73
N ILE A 179 -4.04 9.10 -5.51
CA ILE A 179 -3.68 9.59 -4.17
C ILE A 179 -4.94 9.83 -3.33
N GLN A 180 -5.98 10.41 -3.93
CA GLN A 180 -7.25 10.65 -3.25
C GLN A 180 -7.93 9.34 -2.84
N LYS A 181 -7.95 8.32 -3.71
CA LYS A 181 -8.47 6.98 -3.38
C LYS A 181 -7.69 6.32 -2.25
N VAL A 182 -6.37 6.47 -2.21
CA VAL A 182 -5.55 5.95 -1.11
C VAL A 182 -5.93 6.64 0.20
N LEU A 183 -6.06 7.97 0.21
CA LEU A 183 -6.48 8.70 1.41
C LEU A 183 -7.86 8.28 1.91
N GLU A 184 -8.83 8.17 1.01
CA GLU A 184 -10.19 7.72 1.33
C GLU A 184 -10.21 6.31 1.92
N SER A 185 -9.42 5.40 1.36
CA SER A 185 -9.26 4.03 1.89
C SER A 185 -8.69 4.04 3.32
N LEU A 186 -7.62 4.80 3.56
CA LEU A 186 -7.00 4.89 4.89
C LEU A 186 -7.93 5.54 5.92
N GLU A 187 -8.68 6.58 5.51
CA GLU A 187 -9.67 7.24 6.36
C GLU A 187 -10.86 6.33 6.69
N SER A 188 -11.32 5.53 5.73
CA SER A 188 -12.37 4.52 5.94
C SER A 188 -11.95 3.47 6.98
N LYS A 189 -10.74 2.91 6.86
CA LYS A 189 -10.19 1.95 7.85
C LYS A 189 -10.02 2.57 9.24
N LYS A 190 -9.60 3.84 9.31
CA LYS A 190 -9.55 4.61 10.57
C LYS A 190 -10.92 4.63 11.24
N ASP A 191 -11.97 4.97 10.49
CA ASP A 191 -13.33 5.10 11.01
C ASP A 191 -13.93 3.74 11.38
N GLU A 192 -13.60 2.68 10.64
CA GLU A 192 -13.95 1.30 10.99
C GLU A 192 -13.31 0.89 12.33
N GLY A 193 -12.01 1.16 12.51
CA GLY A 193 -11.31 0.92 13.78
C GLY A 193 -11.93 1.69 14.94
N LEU A 194 -12.40 2.92 14.71
CA LEU A 194 -13.16 3.70 15.71
C LEU A 194 -14.50 3.04 16.04
N GLY A 195 -15.15 2.41 15.06
CA GLY A 195 -16.34 1.59 15.26
C GLY A 195 -16.10 0.43 16.22
N PHE A 196 -15.03 -0.34 16.01
CA PHE A 196 -14.63 -1.43 16.93
C PHE A 196 -14.28 -0.92 18.32
N TYR A 197 -13.53 0.19 18.41
CA TYR A 197 -13.15 0.79 19.69
C TYR A 197 -14.37 1.17 20.54
N ARG A 198 -15.39 1.79 19.92
CA ARG A 198 -16.64 2.17 20.60
C ARG A 198 -17.45 0.97 21.10
N LYS A 199 -17.34 -0.18 20.43
CA LYS A 199 -17.98 -1.44 20.85
C LYS A 199 -17.21 -2.16 21.97
N GLY A 200 -16.05 -1.63 22.38
CA GLY A 200 -15.17 -2.26 23.36
C GLY A 200 -14.28 -3.36 22.77
N ASP A 201 -14.30 -3.55 21.45
CA ASP A 201 -13.40 -4.48 20.76
C ASP A 201 -12.06 -3.79 20.46
N PHE A 202 -11.28 -3.60 21.52
CA PHE A 202 -10.02 -2.88 21.45
C PHE A 202 -8.96 -3.65 20.66
N MET A 203 -9.01 -4.98 20.64
CA MET A 203 -8.05 -5.79 19.87
C MET A 203 -8.25 -5.54 18.37
N GLN A 204 -9.48 -5.69 17.86
CA GLN A 204 -9.76 -5.47 16.44
C GLN A 204 -9.50 -4.01 16.04
N ALA A 205 -9.86 -3.04 16.90
CA ALA A 205 -9.53 -1.64 16.68
C ALA A 205 -8.02 -1.40 16.54
N SER A 206 -7.21 -2.01 17.42
CA SER A 206 -5.75 -1.88 17.39
C SER A 206 -5.16 -2.47 16.10
N MET A 207 -5.68 -3.60 15.61
CA MET A 207 -5.20 -4.24 14.39
C MET A 207 -5.45 -3.37 13.15
N LEU A 208 -6.66 -2.82 13.00
CA LEU A 208 -6.98 -1.94 11.87
C LEU A 208 -6.13 -0.65 11.89
N TRP A 209 -5.93 -0.05 13.05
CA TRP A 209 -5.10 1.15 13.14
C TRP A 209 -3.61 0.86 12.93
N ALA A 210 -3.13 -0.33 13.30
CA ALA A 210 -1.78 -0.78 12.99
C ALA A 210 -1.62 -0.98 11.47
N GLU A 211 -2.59 -1.60 10.80
CA GLU A 211 -2.62 -1.77 9.35
C GLU A 211 -2.52 -0.42 8.62
N VAL A 212 -3.34 0.56 8.99
CA VAL A 212 -3.27 1.92 8.42
C VAL A 212 -1.88 2.54 8.63
N SER A 213 -1.31 2.40 9.83
CA SER A 213 0.01 2.95 10.15
C SER A 213 1.12 2.28 9.32
N MET A 214 1.03 0.97 9.10
CA MET A 214 1.97 0.22 8.26
C MET A 214 1.84 0.56 6.78
N GLU A 215 0.62 0.74 6.27
CA GLU A 215 0.37 1.16 4.89
C GLU A 215 0.98 2.53 4.60
N VAL A 216 0.78 3.50 5.50
CA VAL A 216 1.43 4.82 5.37
C VAL A 216 2.96 4.69 5.40
N ALA A 217 3.50 3.90 6.32
CA ALA A 217 4.94 3.68 6.40
C ALA A 217 5.50 3.00 5.13
N SER A 218 4.72 2.09 4.53
CA SER A 218 5.05 1.44 3.25
C SER A 218 5.03 2.44 2.10
N LEU A 219 3.98 3.26 2.01
CA LEU A 219 3.86 4.34 1.02
C LEU A 219 5.07 5.27 1.06
N ARG A 220 5.51 5.65 2.26
CA ARG A 220 6.68 6.52 2.49
C ARG A 220 7.99 5.88 2.08
N ARG A 221 8.17 4.58 2.30
CA ARG A 221 9.39 3.84 1.88
C ARG A 221 9.40 3.48 0.41
N GLY A 222 8.27 3.60 -0.29
CA GLY A 222 8.14 3.23 -1.69
C GLY A 222 8.94 4.14 -2.63
N LYS A 223 9.42 3.57 -3.75
CA LYS A 223 10.15 4.28 -4.82
C LYS A 223 9.39 5.49 -5.40
N SER A 224 8.07 5.54 -5.20
CA SER A 224 7.21 6.63 -5.70
C SER A 224 7.03 7.80 -4.73
N TRP A 225 7.55 7.71 -3.49
CA TRP A 225 7.32 8.73 -2.46
C TRP A 225 7.72 10.14 -2.90
N ASP A 226 8.93 10.33 -3.40
CA ASP A 226 9.43 11.63 -3.88
C ASP A 226 8.59 12.21 -5.01
N LYS A 227 7.98 11.35 -5.85
CA LYS A 227 7.08 11.78 -6.93
C LYS A 227 5.73 12.21 -6.35
N ILE A 228 5.16 11.42 -5.44
CA ILE A 228 3.90 11.72 -4.76
C ILE A 228 4.00 13.06 -4.02
N GLN A 229 5.09 13.30 -3.30
CA GLN A 229 5.33 14.56 -2.59
C GLN A 229 5.36 15.77 -3.53
N ARG A 230 6.07 15.66 -4.66
CA ARG A 230 6.17 16.74 -5.65
C ARG A 230 4.84 17.05 -6.30
N ILE A 231 4.01 16.05 -6.58
CA ILE A 231 2.72 16.22 -7.24
C ILE A 231 1.66 16.76 -6.26
N SER A 232 1.65 16.24 -5.03
CA SER A 232 0.56 16.51 -4.06
C SER A 232 0.81 17.73 -3.17
N GLY A 233 2.07 18.16 -3.07
CA GLY A 233 2.47 19.27 -2.21
C GLY A 233 2.36 18.96 -0.72
N ASP A 234 2.49 20.02 0.09
CA ASP A 234 2.61 19.91 1.55
C ASP A 234 1.30 19.47 2.22
N SER A 235 0.14 19.86 1.67
CA SER A 235 -1.17 19.50 2.23
C SER A 235 -1.39 17.98 2.33
N PHE A 236 -0.85 17.22 1.37
CA PHE A 236 -0.89 15.76 1.41
C PHE A 236 0.00 15.20 2.51
N ILE A 237 1.22 15.72 2.64
CA ILE A 237 2.17 15.32 3.68
C ILE A 237 1.56 15.59 5.06
N GLU A 238 0.91 16.75 5.25
CA GLU A 238 0.23 17.09 6.49
C GLU A 238 -0.89 16.10 6.85
N ARG A 239 -1.74 15.74 5.88
CA ARG A 239 -2.84 14.77 6.09
C ARG A 239 -2.30 13.37 6.42
N ILE A 240 -1.32 12.89 5.67
CA ILE A 240 -0.72 11.57 5.90
C ILE A 240 0.02 11.53 7.24
N ALA A 241 0.71 12.62 7.62
CA ALA A 241 1.40 12.72 8.89
C ALA A 241 0.45 12.71 10.08
N ASP A 242 -0.62 13.51 10.00
CA ASP A 242 -1.68 13.52 11.00
C ASP A 242 -2.33 12.14 11.15
N LEU A 243 -2.59 11.45 10.03
CA LEU A 243 -3.18 10.13 10.02
C LEU A 243 -2.25 9.09 10.67
N GLN A 244 -0.98 9.00 10.25
CA GLN A 244 -0.02 8.05 10.83
C GLN A 244 0.16 8.29 12.33
N PHE A 245 0.34 9.56 12.73
CA PHE A 245 0.50 9.92 14.14
C PHE A 245 -0.72 9.48 14.96
N LYS A 246 -1.94 9.82 14.53
CA LYS A 246 -3.15 9.48 15.27
C LYS A 246 -3.39 7.98 15.32
N MET A 247 -3.15 7.25 14.23
CA MET A 247 -3.39 5.81 14.18
C MET A 247 -2.42 5.05 15.05
N ALA A 248 -1.12 5.34 14.95
CA ALA A 248 -0.11 4.74 15.81
C ALA A 248 -0.37 5.05 17.29
N LEU A 249 -0.79 6.28 17.60
CA LEU A 249 -1.15 6.67 18.96
C LEU A 249 -2.37 5.88 19.44
N ASN A 250 -3.37 5.68 18.58
CA ASN A 250 -4.58 4.93 18.87
C ASN A 250 -4.33 3.43 19.06
N VAL A 251 -3.36 2.83 18.36
CA VAL A 251 -2.87 1.47 18.64
C VAL A 251 -2.44 1.38 20.09
N ALA A 252 -1.57 2.28 20.56
CA ALA A 252 -1.12 2.27 21.96
C ALA A 252 -2.29 2.39 22.96
N GLN A 253 -3.24 3.27 22.70
CA GLN A 253 -4.43 3.44 23.54
C GLN A 253 -5.30 2.19 23.60
N ALA A 254 -5.55 1.55 22.46
CA ALA A 254 -6.33 0.32 22.41
C ALA A 254 -5.63 -0.79 23.18
N THR A 255 -4.32 -0.94 23.03
CA THR A 255 -3.53 -1.95 23.75
C THR A 255 -3.53 -1.74 25.26
N ILE A 256 -3.41 -0.48 25.72
CA ILE A 256 -3.59 -0.08 27.13
C ILE A 256 -4.98 -0.51 27.64
N LYS A 257 -6.04 -0.34 26.84
CA LYS A 257 -7.40 -0.76 27.22
C LYS A 257 -7.57 -2.28 27.27
N VAL A 258 -6.99 -3.02 26.32
CA VAL A 258 -6.93 -4.49 26.36
C VAL A 258 -6.28 -4.96 27.65
N ARG A 259 -5.17 -4.32 28.06
CA ARG A 259 -4.47 -4.63 29.31
C ARG A 259 -5.35 -4.44 30.53
N TYR A 260 -6.02 -3.29 30.65
CA TYR A 260 -6.97 -3.02 31.73
C TYR A 260 -8.09 -4.08 31.80
N MET A 261 -8.72 -4.38 30.67
CA MET A 261 -9.80 -5.37 30.63
C MET A 261 -9.31 -6.75 31.03
N THR A 262 -8.18 -7.19 30.49
CA THR A 262 -7.65 -8.53 30.77
C THR A 262 -7.24 -8.68 32.23
N TYR A 263 -6.64 -7.63 32.81
CA TYR A 263 -6.31 -7.59 34.23
C TYR A 263 -7.55 -7.70 35.12
N SER A 264 -8.63 -7.00 34.75
CA SER A 264 -9.89 -7.02 35.51
C SER A 264 -10.68 -8.33 35.39
N MET A 265 -10.65 -9.00 34.22
CA MET A 265 -11.52 -10.15 33.94
C MET A 265 -10.85 -11.50 34.20
N LEU A 266 -9.57 -11.64 33.85
CA LEU A 266 -8.91 -12.96 33.77
C LEU A 266 -7.80 -13.14 34.81
N GLY A 267 -7.54 -12.13 35.64
CA GLY A 267 -6.39 -12.10 36.53
C GLY A 267 -5.06 -12.21 35.74
N LYS A 268 -3.96 -12.54 36.42
CA LYS A 268 -2.61 -12.56 35.82
C LYS A 268 -2.36 -13.68 34.80
N SER A 269 -3.26 -14.65 34.64
CA SER A 269 -2.86 -15.99 34.14
C SER A 269 -3.06 -16.29 32.65
N ARG A 270 -3.61 -15.38 31.81
CA ARG A 270 -3.93 -15.69 30.40
C ARG A 270 -3.56 -14.66 29.33
N SER A 271 -3.08 -13.46 29.68
CA SER A 271 -2.55 -12.51 28.67
C SER A 271 -1.07 -12.77 28.44
N ASN A 272 -0.57 -12.55 27.21
CA ASN A 272 0.85 -12.28 26.97
C ASN A 272 1.11 -10.78 27.22
N PRO A 273 1.58 -10.36 28.41
CA PRO A 273 1.78 -8.95 28.72
C PRO A 273 2.90 -8.30 27.92
N GLU A 274 3.90 -9.08 27.52
CA GLU A 274 5.07 -8.60 26.75
C GLU A 274 4.64 -8.20 25.34
N LEU A 275 3.85 -9.04 24.66
CA LEU A 275 3.31 -8.69 23.34
C LEU A 275 2.47 -7.39 23.40
N GLN A 276 1.68 -7.21 24.45
CA GLN A 276 0.89 -5.97 24.63
C GLN A 276 1.79 -4.76 24.88
N ARG A 277 2.87 -4.92 25.66
CA ARG A 277 3.87 -3.87 25.85
C ARG A 277 4.50 -3.48 24.51
N ASP A 278 5.00 -4.45 23.75
CA ASP A 278 5.67 -4.22 22.47
C ASP A 278 4.77 -3.51 21.46
N MET A 279 3.50 -3.93 21.37
CA MET A 279 2.52 -3.26 20.51
C MET A 279 2.26 -1.81 20.93
N ALA A 280 2.15 -1.54 22.23
CA ALA A 280 1.91 -0.18 22.72
C ALA A 280 3.15 0.71 22.50
N GLU A 281 4.34 0.23 22.83
CA GLU A 281 5.60 0.93 22.60
C GLU A 281 5.86 1.18 21.12
N CYS A 282 5.57 0.21 20.24
CA CYS A 282 5.66 0.37 18.80
C CYS A 282 4.75 1.51 18.30
N GLY A 283 3.49 1.55 18.75
CA GLY A 283 2.56 2.64 18.43
C GLY A 283 3.06 4.02 18.90
N LEU A 284 3.61 4.10 20.11
CA LEU A 284 4.18 5.34 20.65
C LEU A 284 5.44 5.79 19.91
N LYS A 285 6.30 4.83 19.53
CA LYS A 285 7.48 5.09 18.72
C LYS A 285 7.12 5.59 17.34
N MET A 286 6.21 4.90 16.63
CA MET A 286 5.76 5.32 15.31
C MET A 286 5.11 6.71 15.32
N SER A 287 4.36 7.05 16.38
CA SER A 287 3.83 8.40 16.56
C SER A 287 4.95 9.43 16.73
N ALA A 288 5.94 9.15 17.57
CA ALA A 288 7.07 10.05 17.77
C ALA A 288 7.92 10.22 16.50
N ASP A 289 8.17 9.13 15.77
CA ASP A 289 8.91 9.14 14.51
C ASP A 289 8.18 9.98 13.45
N ALA A 290 6.86 9.86 13.34
CA ALA A 290 6.03 10.69 12.44
C ALA A 290 6.13 12.21 12.74
N ALA A 291 6.51 12.58 13.96
CA ALA A 291 6.74 13.95 14.38
C ALA A 291 8.21 14.40 14.29
N ALA A 292 9.14 13.50 13.95
CA ALA A 292 10.56 13.80 13.92
C ALA A 292 10.94 14.67 12.72
N PRO A 293 11.88 15.62 12.87
CA PRO A 293 12.43 16.37 11.76
C PRO A 293 13.02 15.45 10.69
N GLY A 294 12.75 15.74 9.41
CA GLY A 294 13.25 14.95 8.29
C GLY A 294 12.50 13.64 8.03
N TYR A 295 11.56 13.23 8.88
CA TYR A 295 10.88 11.93 8.72
C TYR A 295 10.10 11.81 7.40
N TRP A 296 9.40 12.88 7.01
CA TRP A 296 8.57 12.92 5.81
C TRP A 296 9.37 13.36 4.58
N ARG A 297 10.21 14.37 4.72
CA ARG A 297 11.01 14.97 3.66
C ARG A 297 12.20 15.67 4.30
N ASP A 298 13.36 15.66 3.64
CA ASP A 298 14.53 16.37 4.12
C ASP A 298 14.22 17.85 4.39
N GLY A 299 14.63 18.33 5.57
CA GLY A 299 14.37 19.70 6.02
C GLY A 299 12.91 20.00 6.41
N TYR A 300 11.99 19.06 6.26
CA TYR A 300 10.59 19.22 6.66
C TYR A 300 10.35 18.71 8.09
N THR A 301 9.55 19.45 8.86
CA THR A 301 9.08 19.03 10.19
C THR A 301 7.58 19.22 10.26
N TRP A 302 6.84 18.13 10.41
CA TRP A 302 5.40 18.21 10.61
C TRP A 302 5.11 18.75 12.01
N LYS A 303 4.27 19.79 12.08
CA LYS A 303 3.83 20.38 13.35
C LYS A 303 2.51 19.77 13.76
N TYR A 304 2.45 19.29 15.00
CA TYR A 304 1.26 18.72 15.61
C TYR A 304 0.87 19.54 16.84
N SER A 305 -0.43 19.56 17.14
CA SER A 305 -0.96 20.36 18.26
C SER A 305 -0.41 19.91 19.62
N ASP A 306 -0.35 20.84 20.57
CA ASP A 306 0.02 20.56 21.96
C ASP A 306 -0.89 19.48 22.58
N VAL A 307 -2.16 19.42 22.19
CA VAL A 307 -3.09 18.37 22.61
C VAL A 307 -2.65 16.98 22.15
N LEU A 308 -2.17 16.84 20.91
CA LEU A 308 -1.64 15.57 20.40
C LEU A 308 -0.34 15.19 21.10
N ARG A 309 0.52 16.18 21.38
CA ARG A 309 1.76 15.98 22.15
C ARG A 309 1.50 15.54 23.59
N ALA A 310 0.55 16.18 24.26
CA ALA A 310 0.12 15.80 25.60
C ALA A 310 -0.44 14.36 25.62
N LYS A 311 -1.24 13.96 24.62
CA LYS A 311 -1.73 12.58 24.49
C LYS A 311 -0.61 11.54 24.30
N LEU A 312 0.43 11.86 23.52
CA LEU A 312 1.62 11.00 23.37
C LEU A 312 2.35 10.81 24.70
N LEU A 313 2.62 11.90 25.41
CA LEU A 313 3.31 11.87 26.71
C LEU A 313 2.47 11.15 27.78
N TYR A 314 1.17 11.42 27.82
CA TYR A 314 0.24 10.71 28.69
C TYR A 314 0.23 9.20 28.40
N ARG A 315 0.13 8.77 27.15
CA ARG A 315 0.14 7.33 26.82
C ARG A 315 1.49 6.66 27.11
N ARG A 316 2.61 7.38 27.00
CA ARG A 316 3.92 6.91 27.49
C ARG A 316 3.92 6.68 29.01
N THR A 317 3.41 7.65 29.77
CA THR A 317 3.23 7.53 31.22
C THR A 317 2.43 6.27 31.58
N MET A 318 1.29 6.08 30.91
CA MET A 318 0.44 4.91 31.11
C MET A 318 1.18 3.60 30.83
N CYS A 319 2.00 3.54 29.77
CA CYS A 319 2.75 2.34 29.44
C CYS A 319 3.79 2.02 30.51
N VAL A 320 4.57 3.02 30.95
CA VAL A 320 5.56 2.83 32.02
C VAL A 320 4.87 2.36 33.31
N ARG A 321 3.76 2.97 33.71
CA ARG A 321 3.03 2.52 34.91
C ARG A 321 2.48 1.08 34.78
N MET A 322 2.07 0.68 33.57
CA MET A 322 1.44 -0.64 33.35
C MET A 322 2.42 -1.80 33.22
N TRP A 323 3.57 -1.55 32.59
CA TRP A 323 4.52 -2.59 32.18
C TRP A 323 5.94 -2.35 32.70
N GLY A 324 6.22 -1.17 33.22
CA GLY A 324 7.52 -0.80 33.75
C GLY A 324 7.75 -1.23 35.19
N THR A 325 8.94 -0.94 35.68
CA THR A 325 9.37 -1.16 37.06
C THR A 325 9.29 0.15 37.87
N ILE A 326 9.36 0.05 39.20
CA ILE A 326 9.36 1.23 40.08
C ILE A 326 10.56 2.16 39.77
N ASP A 327 11.67 1.60 39.31
CA ASP A 327 12.85 2.39 38.91
C ASP A 327 12.57 3.32 37.71
N GLU A 328 11.56 3.00 36.90
CA GLU A 328 11.12 3.82 35.76
C GLU A 328 10.04 4.85 36.16
N ALA A 329 9.66 4.94 37.45
CA ALA A 329 8.61 5.85 37.91
C ALA A 329 8.95 7.32 37.71
N GLU A 330 10.23 7.69 37.82
CA GLU A 330 10.69 9.06 37.57
C GLU A 330 10.43 9.47 36.10
N ASP A 331 10.65 8.56 35.15
CA ASP A 331 10.36 8.79 33.74
C ASP A 331 8.86 9.00 33.49
N ALA A 332 8.02 8.17 34.12
CA ALA A 332 6.57 8.33 34.06
C ALA A 332 6.14 9.71 34.61
N HIS A 333 6.69 10.12 35.76
CA HIS A 333 6.42 11.44 36.34
C HIS A 333 6.86 12.58 35.43
N MET A 334 8.04 12.47 34.83
CA MET A 334 8.54 13.44 33.86
C MET A 334 7.61 13.55 32.64
N PHE A 335 7.18 12.43 32.06
CA PHE A 335 6.28 12.45 30.90
C PHE A 335 4.94 13.09 31.24
N LEU A 336 4.34 12.73 32.39
CA LEU A 336 3.06 13.27 32.82
C LEU A 336 3.14 14.77 33.16
N GLY A 337 4.23 15.20 33.80
CA GLY A 337 4.49 16.61 34.07
C GLY A 337 4.51 17.43 32.79
N LYS A 338 5.27 16.98 31.78
CA LYS A 338 5.30 17.62 30.45
C LYS A 338 3.95 17.59 29.74
N ALA A 339 3.12 16.55 29.96
CA ALA A 339 1.77 16.49 29.39
C ALA A 339 0.85 17.55 30.03
N LEU A 340 0.92 17.72 31.35
CA LEU A 340 0.16 18.71 32.11
C LEU A 340 0.64 20.15 31.86
N GLU A 341 1.93 20.37 31.56
CA GLU A 341 2.40 21.68 31.10
C GLU A 341 1.71 22.13 29.80
N LEU A 342 1.38 21.18 28.92
CA LEU A 342 0.69 21.43 27.66
C LEU A 342 -0.83 21.55 27.83
N VAL A 343 -1.42 20.80 28.75
CA VAL A 343 -2.87 20.77 29.02
C VAL A 343 -3.12 20.65 30.55
N PRO A 344 -3.03 21.76 31.32
CA PRO A 344 -2.94 21.72 32.78
C PRO A 344 -4.21 21.26 33.50
N ASP A 345 -5.37 21.51 32.91
CA ASP A 345 -6.67 21.23 33.53
C ASP A 345 -7.32 19.94 33.01
N ASP A 346 -6.57 19.04 32.37
CA ASP A 346 -7.12 17.77 31.90
C ASP A 346 -7.42 16.84 33.09
N PRO A 347 -8.70 16.54 33.38
CA PRO A 347 -9.07 15.78 34.57
C PRO A 347 -8.58 14.33 34.52
N VAL A 348 -8.38 13.77 33.33
CA VAL A 348 -7.89 12.40 33.17
C VAL A 348 -6.40 12.33 33.51
N MET A 349 -5.61 13.32 33.08
CA MET A 349 -4.18 13.39 33.41
C MET A 349 -3.95 13.70 34.89
N LEU A 350 -4.78 14.54 35.50
CA LEU A 350 -4.72 14.81 36.93
C LEU A 350 -5.06 13.56 37.76
N GLN A 351 -6.09 12.81 37.38
CA GLN A 351 -6.40 11.53 38.03
C GLN A 351 -5.27 10.53 37.88
N GLU A 352 -4.62 10.51 36.72
CA GLU A 352 -3.51 9.62 36.46
C GLU A 352 -2.26 9.98 37.29
N LYS A 353 -2.06 11.26 37.61
CA LYS A 353 -1.01 11.71 38.53
C LYS A 353 -1.18 11.08 39.91
N GLU A 354 -2.41 11.01 40.40
CA GLU A 354 -2.72 10.33 41.67
C GLU A 354 -2.47 8.82 41.57
N ASN A 355 -2.87 8.18 40.47
CA ASN A 355 -2.63 6.76 40.24
C ASN A 355 -1.13 6.43 40.20
N LEU A 356 -0.32 7.30 39.60
CA LEU A 356 1.13 7.12 39.52
C LEU A 356 1.78 7.24 40.90
N MET A 357 1.33 8.17 41.74
CA MET A 357 1.80 8.27 43.14
C MET A 357 1.48 7.01 43.94
N LYS A 358 0.27 6.46 43.81
CA LYS A 358 -0.11 5.20 44.48
C LYS A 358 0.77 4.04 44.03
N TRP A 359 0.99 3.91 42.72
CA TRP A 359 1.85 2.88 42.16
C TRP A 359 3.30 3.01 42.65
N PHE A 360 3.85 4.22 42.73
CA PHE A 360 5.17 4.49 43.27
C PHE A 360 5.30 4.11 44.76
N LEU A 361 4.25 4.31 45.54
CA LEU A 361 4.19 3.94 46.96
C LEU A 361 3.88 2.45 47.19
N GLY A 362 3.56 1.69 46.13
CA GLY A 362 3.22 0.26 46.22
C GLY A 362 1.82 -0.03 46.78
N GLU A 363 0.89 0.93 46.67
CA GLU A 363 -0.50 0.82 47.13
C GLU A 363 -1.44 0.05 46.19
#